data_AF-W7WBA2-F1
#
_entry.id   AF-W7WBA2-F1
#
_cell.length_a   1.000
_cell.length_b   1.000
_cell.length_c   1.000
_cell.angle_alpha   90.00
_cell.angle_beta   90.00
_cell.angle_gamma   90.00
#
_symmetry.space_group_name_H-M   'P 1'
#
loop_
_entity.id
_entity.type
_entity.pdbx_description
1 polymer ?
#
loop_
_entity_poly.entity_id
_entity_poly.type
_entity_poly.pdbx_seq_one_letter_code
_entity_poly.pdbx_strand_id
1 'polypeptide(L)'
;MAQADIVITTALIPGRPAPVLVTEDMVKAMKPGSVIVDMAAPQGGNCPLTEAGRTVVKHGVTLVGETNLPALVAADASALYARNVLDFLKLVLEKDAAALKIDLEDDIVKACLMCRDGQLLRT
;
A
#
# COMPACT_ATOMS: atom_id res chain seq x y z
N MET A 1 -3.33 12.08 21.62
CA MET A 1 -3.97 12.58 20.38
C MET A 1 -4.68 13.92 20.54
N ALA A 2 -5.11 14.33 21.74
CA ALA A 2 -5.96 15.53 21.94
C ALA A 2 -5.46 16.87 21.36
N GLN A 3 -4.16 17.01 21.04
CA GLN A 3 -3.62 18.21 20.41
C GLN A 3 -3.53 18.13 18.88
N ALA A 4 -3.55 16.93 18.29
CA ALA A 4 -3.40 16.74 16.84
C ALA A 4 -4.75 16.93 16.14
N ASP A 5 -4.78 17.77 15.11
CA ASP A 5 -5.98 18.00 14.32
C ASP A 5 -6.09 17.00 13.15
N ILE A 6 -4.95 16.50 12.65
CA ILE A 6 -4.86 15.47 11.60
C ILE A 6 -3.87 14.38 12.00
N VAL A 7 -4.23 13.12 11.81
CA VAL A 7 -3.36 11.96 12.00
C VAL A 7 -3.34 11.13 10.72
N ILE A 8 -2.14 10.70 10.29
CA ILE A 8 -1.97 9.80 9.15
C ILE A 8 -1.29 8.53 9.67
N THR A 9 -1.93 7.37 9.50
CA THR A 9 -1.38 6.08 9.93
C THR A 9 -0.97 5.26 8.72
N THR A 10 0.25 4.71 8.75
CA THR A 10 0.88 4.03 7.60
C THR A 10 1.47 2.66 7.96
N ALA A 11 1.27 2.19 9.19
CA ALA A 11 1.91 0.98 9.66
C ALA A 11 1.23 -0.26 9.06
N LEU A 12 1.91 -0.87 8.09
CA LEU A 12 1.42 -2.03 7.35
C LEU A 12 2.50 -3.11 7.30
N ILE A 13 2.17 -4.33 7.75
CA ILE A 13 3.08 -5.48 7.67
C ILE A 13 2.47 -6.47 6.67
N PRO A 14 3.13 -6.73 5.52
CA PRO A 14 2.62 -7.67 4.54
C PRO A 14 2.26 -9.04 5.15
N GLY A 15 1.07 -9.53 4.83
CA GLY A 15 0.58 -10.84 5.28
C GLY A 15 0.09 -10.90 6.73
N ARG A 16 0.01 -9.77 7.45
CA ARG A 16 -0.52 -9.71 8.82
C ARG A 16 -1.61 -8.65 8.93
N PRO A 17 -2.55 -8.79 9.88
CA PRO A 17 -3.46 -7.70 10.21
C PRO A 17 -2.67 -6.45 10.61
N ALA A 18 -3.18 -5.28 10.22
CA ALA A 18 -2.61 -4.01 10.65
C ALA A 18 -2.66 -3.90 12.18
N PRO A 19 -1.59 -3.41 12.84
CA PRO A 19 -1.59 -3.24 14.29
C PRO A 19 -2.51 -2.08 14.68
N VAL A 20 -3.21 -2.22 15.80
CA VAL A 20 -3.97 -1.11 16.39
C VAL A 20 -3.01 -0.13 17.04
N LEU A 21 -2.90 1.07 16.46
CA LEU A 21 -2.07 2.17 16.98
C LEU A 21 -2.91 3.35 17.47
N VAL A 22 -4.14 3.45 16.96
CA VAL A 22 -5.10 4.50 17.29
C VAL A 22 -6.32 3.82 17.88
N THR A 23 -6.42 3.81 19.21
CA THR A 23 -7.57 3.20 19.89
C THR A 23 -8.79 4.10 19.78
N GLU A 24 -9.99 3.53 19.93
CA GLU A 24 -11.23 4.30 19.95
C GLU A 24 -11.21 5.42 21.03
N ASP A 25 -10.60 5.17 22.20
CA ASP A 25 -10.47 6.19 23.24
C ASP A 25 -9.57 7.35 22.82
N MET A 26 -8.53 7.06 22.03
CA MET A 26 -7.69 8.12 21.44
C MET A 26 -8.48 8.96 20.44
N VAL A 27 -9.38 8.34 19.66
CA VAL A 27 -10.29 9.05 18.72
C VAL A 27 -11.27 9.93 19.48
N LYS A 28 -11.91 9.40 20.54
CA LYS A 28 -12.85 10.18 21.39
C LYS A 28 -12.20 11.39 22.05
N ALA A 29 -10.90 11.31 22.33
CA ALA A 29 -10.12 12.40 22.91
C ALA A 29 -9.67 13.46 21.88
N MET A 30 -9.90 13.25 20.58
CA MET A 30 -9.62 14.25 19.56
C MET A 30 -10.67 15.36 19.57
N LYS A 31 -10.30 16.52 19.02
CA LYS A 31 -11.24 17.62 18.85
C LYS A 31 -12.27 17.24 17.76
N PRO A 32 -13.56 17.62 17.92
CA PRO A 32 -14.51 17.52 16.81
C PRO A 32 -14.01 18.26 15.57
N GLY A 33 -14.18 17.66 14.40
CA GLY A 33 -13.65 18.14 13.12
C GLY A 33 -12.25 17.64 12.77
N SER A 34 -11.57 16.94 13.68
CA SER A 34 -10.28 16.29 13.37
C SER A 34 -10.42 15.20 12.30
N VAL A 35 -9.29 14.85 11.66
CA VAL A 35 -9.24 13.86 10.58
C VAL A 35 -8.20 12.77 10.89
N ILE A 36 -8.56 11.51 10.64
CA ILE A 36 -7.64 10.38 10.58
C ILE A 36 -7.63 9.86 9.14
N VAL A 37 -6.45 9.76 8.53
CA VAL A 37 -6.24 9.07 7.25
C VAL A 37 -5.51 7.77 7.52
N ASP A 38 -6.22 6.65 7.36
CA ASP A 38 -5.70 5.33 7.70
C ASP A 38 -5.29 4.55 6.44
N MET A 39 -4.00 4.68 6.07
CA MET A 39 -3.45 4.03 4.89
C MET A 39 -3.34 2.50 5.04
N ALA A 40 -3.53 1.97 6.25
CA ALA A 40 -3.54 0.54 6.52
C ALA A 40 -4.94 -0.10 6.42
N ALA A 41 -5.97 0.68 6.05
CA ALA A 41 -7.35 0.21 5.89
C ALA A 41 -7.52 -1.10 5.09
N PRO A 42 -6.75 -1.38 4.00
CA PRO A 42 -6.87 -2.64 3.27
C PRO A 42 -6.58 -3.91 4.11
N GLN A 43 -5.85 -3.80 5.22
CA GLN A 43 -5.49 -4.91 6.10
C GLN A 43 -6.10 -4.77 7.51
N GLY A 44 -7.22 -4.06 7.63
CA GLY A 44 -7.95 -3.85 8.88
C GLY A 44 -7.74 -2.49 9.54
N GLY A 45 -6.77 -1.69 9.07
CA GLY A 45 -6.52 -0.34 9.58
C GLY A 45 -5.70 -0.29 10.87
N ASN A 46 -5.02 0.84 11.10
CA ASN A 46 -4.39 1.13 12.39
C ASN A 46 -5.37 1.72 13.42
N CYS A 47 -6.58 2.10 12.98
CA CYS A 47 -7.68 2.54 13.81
C CYS A 47 -8.87 1.56 13.70
N PRO A 48 -9.34 0.92 14.79
CA PRO A 48 -10.45 -0.04 14.74
C PRO A 48 -11.78 0.54 14.25
N LEU A 49 -11.92 1.87 14.25
CA LEU A 49 -13.11 2.58 13.78
C LEU A 49 -13.08 2.86 12.27
N THR A 50 -11.94 2.62 11.60
CA THR A 50 -11.80 2.77 10.15
C THR A 50 -12.66 1.73 9.43
N GLU A 51 -13.44 2.18 8.45
CA GLU A 51 -14.17 1.30 7.54
C GLU A 51 -13.45 1.28 6.18
N ALA A 52 -12.95 0.12 5.76
CA ALA A 52 -12.20 -0.01 4.52
C ALA A 52 -13.03 0.40 3.29
N GLY A 53 -12.46 1.27 2.46
CA GLY A 53 -13.07 1.82 1.25
C GLY A 53 -14.13 2.88 1.52
N ARG A 54 -14.16 3.46 2.72
CA ARG A 54 -15.13 4.48 3.11
C ARG A 54 -14.49 5.60 3.91
N THR A 55 -15.07 6.79 3.74
CA THR A 55 -14.87 7.89 4.67
C THR A 55 -16.09 7.99 5.58
N VAL A 56 -15.87 7.89 6.90
CA VAL A 56 -16.94 7.89 7.91
C VAL A 56 -16.66 8.91 9.00
N VAL A 57 -17.69 9.36 9.71
CA VAL A 57 -17.53 10.22 10.89
C VAL A 57 -17.91 9.43 12.14
N LYS A 58 -17.01 9.35 13.12
CA LYS A 58 -17.26 8.72 14.43
C LYS A 58 -16.73 9.65 15.52
N HIS A 59 -17.50 9.85 16.59
CA HIS A 59 -17.12 10.70 17.72
C HIS A 59 -16.73 12.14 17.31
N GLY A 60 -17.31 12.66 16.22
CA GLY A 60 -16.99 13.97 15.67
C GLY A 60 -15.68 14.04 14.86
N VAL A 61 -14.99 12.91 14.66
CA VAL A 61 -13.74 12.80 13.88
C VAL A 61 -14.06 12.15 12.54
N THR A 62 -13.49 12.67 11.46
CA THR A 62 -13.57 12.07 10.11
C THR A 62 -12.47 11.03 9.95
N LEU A 63 -12.84 9.80 9.60
CA LEU A 63 -11.92 8.68 9.35
C LEU A 63 -11.96 8.34 7.87
N VAL A 64 -10.84 8.51 7.18
CA VAL A 64 -10.64 8.20 5.76
C VAL A 64 -10.01 6.81 5.66
N GLY A 65 -10.79 5.85 5.14
CA GLY A 65 -10.40 4.45 4.98
C GLY A 65 -10.19 4.00 3.54
N GLU A 66 -9.96 4.92 2.61
CA GLU A 66 -9.74 4.61 1.18
C GLU A 66 -8.63 3.55 0.97
N THR A 67 -8.95 2.48 0.25
CA THR A 67 -8.06 1.33 0.09
C THR A 67 -7.16 1.38 -1.14
N ASN A 68 -7.45 2.29 -2.09
CA ASN A 68 -6.69 2.46 -3.32
C ASN A 68 -6.33 3.94 -3.54
N LEU A 69 -5.58 4.51 -2.60
CA LEU A 69 -5.08 5.88 -2.68
C LEU A 69 -4.29 6.18 -3.99
N PRO A 70 -3.47 5.26 -4.53
CA PRO A 70 -2.80 5.50 -5.82
C PRO A 70 -3.78 5.76 -6.98
N ALA A 71 -4.97 5.15 -6.97
CA ALA A 71 -5.98 5.41 -8.00
C ALA A 71 -6.58 6.82 -7.92
N LEU A 72 -6.48 7.52 -6.79
CA LEU A 72 -6.90 8.91 -6.67
C LEU A 72 -5.91 9.89 -7.32
N VAL A 73 -4.70 9.41 -7.65
CA VAL A 73 -3.65 10.14 -8.39
C VAL A 73 -3.20 9.32 -9.60
N ALA A 74 -4.18 8.77 -10.34
CA ALA A 74 -3.98 7.73 -11.35
C ALA A 74 -2.96 8.09 -12.44
N ALA A 75 -2.92 9.34 -12.90
CA ALA A 75 -1.98 9.76 -13.94
C ALA A 75 -0.52 9.60 -13.50
N ASP A 76 -0.18 10.15 -12.32
CA ASP A 76 1.17 10.07 -11.76
C ASP A 76 1.52 8.64 -11.33
N ALA A 77 0.58 7.94 -10.68
CA ALA A 77 0.77 6.55 -10.28
C ALA A 77 1.06 5.65 -11.49
N SER A 78 0.33 5.85 -12.60
CA SER A 78 0.53 5.09 -13.84
C SER A 78 1.89 5.41 -14.47
N ALA A 79 2.29 6.68 -14.53
CA ALA A 79 3.57 7.09 -15.10
C ALA A 79 4.76 6.50 -14.31
N LEU A 80 4.70 6.56 -12.98
CA LEU A 80 5.73 5.99 -12.10
C LEU A 80 5.79 4.46 -12.18
N TYR A 81 4.63 3.79 -12.19
CA TYR A 81 4.58 2.34 -12.33
C TYR A 81 5.11 1.87 -13.70
N ALA A 82 4.74 2.56 -14.79
CA ALA A 82 5.25 2.26 -16.12
C ALA A 82 6.78 2.41 -16.21
N ARG A 83 7.36 3.39 -15.49
CA ARG A 83 8.83 3.53 -15.38
C ARG A 83 9.45 2.32 -14.66
N ASN A 84 8.88 1.88 -13.54
CA ASN A 84 9.36 0.69 -12.81
C ASN A 84 9.32 -0.56 -13.70
N VAL A 85 8.23 -0.76 -14.45
CA VAL A 85 8.11 -1.87 -15.40
C VAL A 85 9.16 -1.77 -16.50
N LEU A 86 9.34 -0.60 -17.11
CA LEU A 86 10.35 -0.38 -18.14
C LEU A 86 11.76 -0.66 -17.63
N ASP A 87 12.09 -0.21 -16.42
CA ASP A 87 13.42 -0.41 -15.84
C ASP A 87 13.66 -1.89 -15.48
N PHE A 88 12.64 -2.60 -14.99
CA PHE A 88 12.72 -4.06 -14.81
C PHE A 88 12.87 -4.80 -16.15
N LEU A 89 12.16 -4.40 -17.19
CA LEU A 89 12.25 -5.01 -18.52
C LEU A 89 13.68 -4.93 -19.10
N LYS A 90 14.45 -3.88 -18.80
CA LYS A 90 15.86 -3.79 -19.21
C LYS A 90 16.75 -4.89 -18.61
N LEU A 91 16.34 -5.51 -17.50
CA LEU A 91 17.05 -6.63 -16.88
C LEU A 91 16.71 -7.97 -17.52
N VAL A 92 15.50 -8.12 -18.07
CA VAL A 92 14.96 -9.39 -18.57
C VAL A 92 14.81 -9.48 -20.09
N LEU A 93 15.22 -8.43 -20.82
CA LEU A 93 15.24 -8.37 -22.27
C LEU A 93 16.67 -8.27 -22.80
N GLU A 94 16.87 -8.74 -24.02
CA GLU A 94 18.07 -8.39 -24.79
C GLU A 94 18.11 -6.88 -25.08
N LYS A 95 19.30 -6.35 -25.40
CA LYS A 95 19.51 -4.90 -25.60
C LYS A 95 18.65 -4.31 -26.71
N ASP A 96 18.30 -5.11 -27.71
CA ASP A 96 17.43 -4.77 -28.84
C ASP A 96 15.96 -5.15 -28.60
N ALA A 97 15.63 -5.69 -27.42
CA ALA A 97 14.33 -6.23 -27.05
C ALA A 97 13.81 -7.33 -28.00
N ALA A 98 14.69 -8.01 -28.75
CA ALA A 98 14.30 -9.06 -29.69
C ALA A 98 13.87 -10.36 -28.98
N ALA A 99 14.40 -10.62 -27.79
CA ALA A 99 14.09 -11.79 -26.99
C ALA A 99 14.10 -11.51 -25.49
N LEU A 100 13.41 -12.37 -24.73
CA LEU A 100 13.55 -12.45 -23.28
C LEU A 100 14.90 -13.07 -22.93
N LYS A 101 15.70 -12.34 -22.15
CA LYS A 101 16.94 -12.80 -21.55
C LYS A 101 16.75 -12.85 -20.04
N ILE A 102 16.19 -13.95 -19.54
CA ILE A 102 15.98 -14.16 -18.10
C ILE A 102 17.27 -14.71 -17.49
N ASP A 103 18.09 -13.82 -16.96
CA ASP A 103 19.28 -14.19 -16.19
C ASP A 103 18.88 -14.65 -14.77
N LEU A 104 19.05 -15.94 -14.48
CA LEU A 104 18.66 -16.52 -13.19
C LEU A 104 19.66 -16.24 -12.05
N GLU A 105 20.85 -15.75 -12.39
CA GLU A 105 21.88 -15.37 -11.43
C GLU A 105 21.79 -13.88 -11.05
N ASP A 106 20.98 -13.08 -11.77
CA ASP A 106 20.67 -11.71 -11.37
C ASP A 106 19.77 -11.73 -10.12
N ASP A 107 20.21 -11.06 -9.05
CA ASP A 107 19.53 -11.05 -7.76
C ASP A 107 18.10 -10.51 -7.83
N ILE A 108 17.85 -9.52 -8.69
CA ILE A 108 16.53 -8.89 -8.86
C ILE A 108 15.61 -9.84 -9.61
N VAL A 109 16.08 -10.39 -10.74
CA VAL A 109 15.32 -11.36 -11.54
C VAL A 109 14.99 -12.59 -10.70
N LYS A 110 15.98 -13.13 -9.99
CA LYS A 110 15.81 -14.25 -9.08
C LYS A 110 14.80 -13.93 -7.99
N ALA A 111 14.84 -12.76 -7.35
CA ALA A 111 13.90 -12.39 -6.30
C ALA A 111 12.45 -12.23 -6.79
N CYS A 112 12.26 -11.75 -8.02
CA CYS A 112 10.94 -11.52 -8.61
C CYS A 112 10.32 -12.75 -9.28
N LEU A 113 11.11 -13.77 -9.66
CA LEU A 113 10.63 -14.94 -10.37
C LEU A 113 9.83 -15.89 -9.46
N MET A 114 8.51 -15.90 -9.61
CA MET A 114 7.60 -16.75 -8.82
C MET A 114 7.43 -18.15 -9.42
N CYS A 115 7.31 -18.26 -10.75
CA CYS A 115 7.12 -19.52 -11.47
C CYS A 115 7.80 -19.53 -12.84
N ARG A 116 8.14 -20.72 -13.33
CA ARG A 116 8.71 -20.94 -14.67
C ARG A 116 8.39 -22.36 -15.14
N ASP A 117 8.06 -22.53 -16.42
CA ASP A 117 7.81 -23.83 -17.05
C ASP A 117 6.77 -24.70 -16.29
N GLY A 118 5.71 -24.04 -15.80
CA GLY A 118 4.64 -24.70 -15.03
C GLY A 118 5.00 -25.06 -13.59
N GLN A 119 6.20 -24.71 -13.12
CA GLN A 119 6.67 -24.99 -11.76
C GLN A 119 6.72 -23.72 -10.91
N LEU A 120 6.28 -23.85 -9.65
CA LEU A 120 6.43 -22.80 -8.65
C LEU A 120 7.85 -22.82 -8.08
N LEU A 121 8.53 -21.67 -8.10
CA LEU A 121 9.91 -21.53 -7.63
C LEU A 121 9.98 -20.83 -6.26
N ARG A 122 8.94 -20.07 -5.89
CA ARG A 122 8.79 -19.41 -4.59
C ARG A 122 7.34 -19.48 -4.09
N THR A 123 7.20 -19.62 -2.77
CA THR A 123 5.94 -19.57 -2.01
C THR A 123 5.92 -18.39 -1.07
#